data_AF-A0A4S2FY19-F1
#
_entry.id   AF-A0A4S2FY19-F1
#
_cell.length_a   1.000
_cell.length_b   1.000
_cell.length_c   1.000
_cell.angle_alpha   90.00
_cell.angle_beta   90.00
_cell.angle_gamma   90.00
#
_symmetry.space_group_name_H-M   'P 1'
#
loop_
_entity.id
_entity.type
_entity.pdbx_description
1 polymer ?
#
loop_
_entity_poly.entity_id
_entity_poly.type
_entity_poly.pdbx_seq_one_letter_code
_entity_poly.pdbx_strand_id
1 'polypeptide(L)'
;MRYALRNQDKIAAAYSTNYLQQHLLDSLNKFFETVDEDALNDYWIVNIPNERYPILRINDIADEDCMLEFAIIGRQYGILKLAFLGRMKG
;
A
#
# COMPACT_ATOMS: atom_id res chain seq x y z
N MET A 1 9.57 1.36 -8.82
CA MET A 1 9.23 2.69 -8.26
C MET A 1 9.54 2.73 -6.76
N ARG A 2 9.50 3.87 -6.06
CA ARG A 2 9.79 3.93 -4.60
C ARG A 2 8.58 4.40 -3.81
N TYR A 3 8.50 3.98 -2.54
CA TYR A 3 7.43 4.39 -1.63
C TYR A 3 7.97 4.76 -0.25
N ALA A 4 7.15 5.46 0.54
CA ALA A 4 7.38 5.75 1.94
C ALA A 4 6.08 5.48 2.72
N LEU A 5 6.10 4.47 3.59
CA LEU A 5 4.98 4.13 4.46
C LEU A 5 5.08 4.91 5.78
N ARG A 6 4.08 5.75 6.08
CA ARG A 6 4.03 6.51 7.34
C ARG A 6 3.56 5.65 8.52
N ASN A 7 3.86 6.10 9.74
CA ASN A 7 3.32 5.55 10.98
C ASN A 7 3.64 4.05 11.21
N GLN A 8 4.77 3.55 10.70
CA GLN A 8 5.17 2.15 10.84
C GLN A 8 5.17 1.67 12.31
N ASP A 9 5.64 2.50 13.25
CA ASP A 9 5.62 2.16 14.68
C ASP A 9 4.19 1.94 15.22
N LYS A 10 3.23 2.76 14.76
CA LYS A 10 1.82 2.62 15.17
C LYS A 10 1.19 1.37 14.56
N ILE A 11 1.56 1.03 13.32
CA ILE A 11 1.11 -0.19 12.65
C ILE A 11 1.67 -1.41 13.38
N ALA A 12 2.97 -1.42 13.68
CA ALA A 12 3.61 -2.50 14.44
C ALA A 12 3.01 -2.67 15.84
N ALA A 13 2.67 -1.57 16.52
CA ALA A 13 1.99 -1.61 17.82
C ALA A 13 0.57 -2.21 17.73
N ALA A 14 -0.16 -1.94 16.64
CA ALA A 14 -1.53 -2.43 16.47
C ALA A 14 -1.61 -3.87 15.93
N TYR A 15 -0.67 -4.28 15.07
CA TYR A 15 -0.75 -5.55 14.33
C TYR A 15 0.43 -6.50 14.57
N SER A 16 1.44 -6.10 15.35
CA SER A 16 2.77 -6.72 15.49
C SER A 16 3.80 -6.29 14.44
N THR A 17 5.07 -6.29 14.87
CA THR A 17 6.23 -6.09 13.97
C THR A 17 6.28 -7.14 12.87
N ASN A 18 5.91 -8.38 13.18
CA ASN A 18 5.93 -9.46 12.19
C ASN A 18 4.94 -9.20 11.06
N TYR A 19 3.73 -8.74 11.41
CA TYR A 19 2.73 -8.39 10.42
C TYR A 19 3.18 -7.22 9.53
N LEU A 20 3.75 -6.17 10.12
CA LEU A 20 4.31 -5.06 9.35
C LEU A 20 5.35 -5.53 8.33
N GLN A 21 6.26 -6.41 8.73
CA GLN A 21 7.34 -6.89 7.86
C GLN A 21 6.81 -7.84 6.77
N GLN A 22 6.17 -8.94 7.17
CA GLN A 22 5.82 -10.05 6.28
C GLN A 22 4.60 -9.78 5.39
N HIS A 23 3.62 -9.01 5.88
CA HIS A 23 2.44 -8.68 5.09
C HIS A 23 2.59 -7.34 4.38
N LEU A 24 2.92 -6.26 5.09
CA LEU A 24 2.87 -4.92 4.50
C LEU A 24 4.11 -4.58 3.68
N LEU A 25 5.29 -4.63 4.30
CA LEU A 25 6.52 -4.17 3.65
C LEU A 25 6.93 -5.10 2.52
N ASP A 26 6.87 -6.42 2.71
CA ASP A 26 7.22 -7.36 1.64
C ASP A 26 6.25 -7.29 0.45
N SER A 27 4.94 -7.13 0.69
CA SER A 27 3.97 -6.93 -0.40
C SER A 27 4.22 -5.63 -1.15
N LEU A 28 4.48 -4.52 -0.45
CA LEU A 28 4.80 -3.24 -1.08
C LEU A 28 6.11 -3.29 -1.87
N ASN A 29 7.15 -3.92 -1.30
CA ASN A 29 8.44 -4.10 -1.99
C ASN A 29 8.25 -4.86 -3.29
N LYS A 30 7.60 -6.03 -3.23
CA LYS A 30 7.34 -6.85 -4.42
C LYS A 30 6.48 -6.13 -5.45
N PHE A 31 5.46 -5.40 -5.01
CA PHE A 31 4.60 -4.63 -5.90
C PHE A 31 5.37 -3.52 -6.64
N PHE A 32 6.16 -2.72 -5.93
CA PHE A 32 6.88 -1.61 -6.54
C PHE A 32 8.15 -2.01 -7.31
N GLU A 33 8.61 -3.25 -7.16
CA GLU A 33 9.62 -3.86 -8.03
C GLU A 33 9.05 -4.22 -9.42
N THR A 34 7.77 -4.60 -9.51
CA THR A 34 7.17 -5.12 -10.74
C THR A 34 6.33 -4.08 -11.49
N VAL A 35 5.78 -3.08 -10.79
CA VAL A 35 4.87 -2.09 -11.37
C VAL A 35 5.60 -0.79 -11.71
N ASP A 36 5.47 -0.37 -12.97
CA ASP A 36 5.89 0.95 -13.43
C ASP A 36 4.81 2.03 -13.20
N GLU A 37 5.13 3.28 -13.56
CA GLU A 37 4.27 4.41 -13.27
C GLU A 37 2.98 4.43 -14.08
N ASP A 38 3.04 4.05 -15.34
CA ASP A 38 1.90 4.08 -16.23
C ASP A 38 0.90 3.00 -15.79
N ALA A 39 1.38 1.78 -15.54
CA ALA A 39 0.56 0.69 -15.03
C ALA A 39 -0.06 1.00 -13.65
N LEU A 40 0.68 1.70 -12.77
CA LEU A 40 0.15 2.11 -11.47
C LEU A 40 -1.12 2.95 -11.60
N ASN A 41 -1.09 3.98 -12.45
CA ASN A 41 -2.19 4.94 -12.60
C ASN A 41 -3.41 4.30 -13.27
N ASP A 42 -3.21 3.34 -14.17
CA ASP A 42 -4.29 2.75 -14.97
C ASP A 42 -5.06 1.64 -14.23
N TYR A 43 -4.38 0.85 -13.37
CA TYR A 43 -4.97 -0.40 -12.85
C TYR A 43 -5.09 -0.49 -11.33
N TRP A 44 -4.21 0.17 -10.59
CA TRP A 44 -4.03 -0.10 -9.15
C TRP A 44 -4.54 1.01 -8.24
N ILE A 45 -4.77 2.21 -8.80
CA ILE A 45 -5.30 3.36 -8.07
C ILE A 45 -6.82 3.43 -8.24
N VAL A 46 -7.53 3.31 -7.13
CA VAL A 46 -8.97 3.47 -7.05
C VAL A 46 -9.30 4.88 -6.56
N ASN A 47 -10.02 5.63 -7.39
CA ASN A 47 -10.55 6.94 -7.03
C ASN A 47 -11.99 6.79 -6.56
N ILE A 48 -12.21 6.85 -5.24
CA ILE A 48 -13.55 6.76 -4.65
C ILE A 48 -14.16 8.17 -4.56
N PRO A 49 -15.40 8.39 -5.02
CA PRO A 49 -16.07 9.68 -4.87
C PRO A 49 -16.14 10.15 -3.41
N ASN A 50 -15.83 11.42 -3.17
CA ASN A 50 -15.80 12.06 -1.85
C ASN A 50 -14.69 11.57 -0.89
N GLU A 51 -13.82 10.65 -1.30
CA GLU A 51 -12.62 10.33 -0.53
C GLU A 51 -11.55 11.39 -0.73
N ARG A 52 -10.81 11.69 0.34
CA ARG A 52 -9.79 12.74 0.34
C ARG A 52 -8.54 12.35 -0.48
N TYR A 53 -8.25 11.06 -0.54
CA TYR A 53 -7.04 10.53 -1.15
C TYR A 53 -7.39 9.33 -2.03
N PRO A 54 -6.73 9.17 -3.20
CA PRO A 54 -6.81 7.94 -3.97
C PRO A 54 -6.32 6.74 -3.16
N ILE A 55 -6.88 5.56 -3.44
CA ILE A 55 -6.56 4.32 -2.72
C ILE A 55 -5.75 3.41 -3.63
N LEU A 56 -4.57 3.01 -3.17
CA LEU A 56 -3.79 1.92 -3.74
C LEU A 56 -4.25 0.61 -3.11
N ARG A 57 -4.64 -0.35 -3.96
CA ARG A 57 -4.94 -1.73 -3.53
C ARG A 57 -3.89 -2.67 -4.11
N ILE A 58 -3.31 -3.51 -3.27
CA ILE A 58 -2.34 -4.53 -3.71
C ILE A 58 -2.66 -5.86 -3.04
N ASN A 59 -2.25 -6.96 -3.66
CA ASN A 59 -2.37 -8.29 -3.06
C ASN A 59 -1.44 -8.41 -1.84
N ASP A 60 -1.92 -9.07 -0.80
CA ASP A 60 -1.10 -9.49 0.34
C ASP A 60 -0.34 -10.76 -0.04
N ILE A 61 0.99 -10.70 -0.05
CA ILE A 61 1.81 -11.86 -0.45
C ILE A 61 1.78 -12.98 0.57
N ALA A 62 1.41 -12.68 1.82
CA ALA A 62 1.36 -13.63 2.92
C ALA A 62 -0.05 -14.21 3.13
N ASP A 63 -1.04 -13.74 2.36
CA ASP A 63 -2.42 -14.21 2.41
C ASP A 63 -3.13 -13.92 1.08
N GLU A 64 -3.20 -14.94 0.23
CA GLU A 64 -3.71 -14.81 -1.14
C GLU A 64 -5.19 -14.42 -1.23
N ASP A 65 -5.95 -14.60 -0.15
CA ASP A 65 -7.36 -14.23 -0.04
C ASP A 65 -7.56 -12.78 0.42
N CYS A 66 -6.47 -12.04 0.64
CA CYS A 66 -6.50 -10.67 1.16
C CYS A 66 -5.79 -9.67 0.25
N MET A 67 -6.37 -8.47 0.19
CA MET A 67 -5.72 -7.27 -0.34
C MET A 67 -5.41 -6.27 0.78
N LEU A 68 -4.36 -5.50 0.58
CA LEU A 68 -3.94 -4.40 1.44
C LEU A 68 -4.34 -3.06 0.80
N GLU A 69 -4.95 -2.17 1.60
CA GLU A 69 -5.37 -0.86 1.15
C GLU A 69 -4.49 0.25 1.75
N PHE A 70 -4.08 1.18 0.89
CA PHE A 70 -3.27 2.34 1.25
C PHE A 70 -3.82 3.62 0.65
N ALA A 71 -3.97 4.68 1.45
CA ALA A 71 -4.21 6.01 0.91
C ALA A 71 -2.91 6.60 0.36
N ILE A 72 -2.97 7.13 -0.87
CA ILE A 72 -1.87 7.87 -1.50
C ILE A 72 -1.97 9.33 -1.06
N ILE A 73 -1.18 9.68 -0.04
CA ILE A 73 -1.27 10.99 0.63
C ILE A 73 -0.32 12.04 0.05
N GLY A 74 0.51 11.65 -0.91
CA GLY A 74 1.38 12.57 -1.61
C GLY A 74 2.36 11.86 -2.52
N ARG A 75 2.95 12.64 -3.43
CA ARG A 75 3.95 12.15 -4.37
C ARG A 75 5.05 13.19 -4.51
N GLN A 76 6.31 12.78 -4.34
CA GLN A 76 7.43 13.70 -4.39
C GLN A 76 8.70 12.98 -4.87
N TYR A 77 9.37 13.54 -5.90
CA TYR A 77 10.62 13.00 -6.48
C TYR A 77 10.56 11.49 -6.79
N GLY A 78 9.45 11.00 -7.36
CA GLY A 78 9.27 9.58 -7.68
C GLY A 78 8.98 8.66 -6.49
N ILE A 79 8.74 9.23 -5.30
CA ILE A 79 8.34 8.50 -4.09
C ILE A 79 6.84 8.73 -3.84
N LEU A 80 6.07 7.64 -3.74
CA LEU A 80 4.69 7.68 -3.23
C LEU A 80 4.69 7.64 -1.71
N LYS A 81 4.02 8.60 -1.07
CA LYS A 81 3.79 8.61 0.36
C LYS A 81 2.48 7.89 0.64
N LEU A 82 2.54 6.83 1.41
CA LEU A 82 1.42 5.91 1.67
C LEU A 82 1.01 5.93 3.13
N ALA A 83 -0.28 5.75 3.36
CA ALA A 83 -0.87 5.53 4.66
C ALA A 83 -1.68 4.24 4.65
N PHE A 84 -1.34 3.29 5.51
CA PHE A 84 -2.09 2.03 5.64
C PHE A 84 -3.51 2.30 6.14
N LEU A 85 -4.50 1.74 5.44
CA LEU A 85 -5.92 1.85 5.78
C LEU A 85 -6.45 0.56 6.42
N GLY A 86 -5.92 -0.59 5.98
CA GLY A 86 -6.34 -1.90 6.49
C GLY A 86 -6.22 -2.99 5.44
N ARG A 87 -6.90 -4.10 5.73
CA ARG A 87 -7.05 -5.24 4.82
C ARG A 87 -8.47 -5.31 4.34
N MET A 88 -8.66 -5.79 3.12
CA MET A 88 -9.96 -6.19 2.59
C MET A 88 -9.89 -7.60 2.04
N LYS A 89 -11.03 -8.29 1.99
CA LYS A 89 -11.11 -9.58 1.31
C LYS A 89 -10.90 -9.38 -0.18
N GLY A 90 -10.06 -10.22 -0.78
CA GLY A 90 -9.80 -10.30 -2.22
C GLY A 90 -11.00 -10.83 -3.00
#